data_AF-A0A9F2RBZ1-F1
#
_entry.id   AF-A0A9F2RBZ1-F1
#
_cell.length_a   1.000
_cell.length_b   1.000
_cell.length_c   1.000
_cell.angle_alpha   90.00
_cell.angle_beta   90.00
_cell.angle_gamma   90.00
#
_symmetry.space_group_name_H-M   'P 1'
#
loop_
_entity.id
_entity.type
_entity.pdbx_description
1 polymer ?
#
loop_
_entity_poly.entity_id
_entity_poly.type
_entity_poly.pdbx_seq_one_letter_code
_entity_poly.pdbx_strand_id
1 'polypeptide(L)'
;SVCSCSNQLSKVVCTRRGLAEVPPGIPSSTRHLNLMENSIKVIQADTFRHLHHLEVLQLGRNAIRQIEVGAFNGLASLNTLELFDNWLTVVPSGAFEYLSKLRELWLRNNPIESISSYAFNRVPSLMRLDLGELKKLKYISEGAFEGLYNLKYLNLGMCGIREMPNLSPLVGLEELEMSGNNFPAMKPGAFHGLKSLKKLWIMSAQISLIERNAFDDLTALVELNLAHNNLTSLPHDLFAPLRYLVELHLHHNPWNCDCDILWLSWWLREYIPTNSSCCGRCHAPAHMRGKFLVEVDQTAFRCSAPFIMDAPRDLNISEGRVAELKCRTPTMSSVRWLLPNGTVLSHASNHPRISVLNDGTLNFSQVFLTDTGIYTCMVTNVAGNSNASAYLNVSTAELNTSNYSFFTTVTVETTETSPENIFPKFTKPVPTTSTGYQPAYTTTTTVLIQTTKMPRQDATLDSNDKMQTSLDEVMKTTKIIIGCFVAVTLLAAAMLIVFYKLRKRHQQRSTVGAARTVEIIQVDEDIPASAAAAATTATTTPSTASGMSGEGGVVLPAIHDHYNAYKPSHGAHWTENCLGNSMHPTVTTIAEPYIIQTHPKEKVQETQI
;
A
#
# COMPACT_ATOMS: atom_id res chain seq x y z
N SER A 1 -30.72 17.52 -36.02
CA SER A 1 -29.70 17.92 -35.02
C SER A 1 -28.62 16.85 -34.96
N VAL A 2 -27.35 17.23 -34.75
CA VAL A 2 -26.23 16.26 -34.63
C VAL A 2 -26.28 15.51 -33.28
N CYS A 3 -26.87 16.14 -32.27
CA CYS A 3 -27.07 15.59 -30.93
C CYS A 3 -28.52 15.20 -30.66
N SER A 4 -28.70 14.28 -29.72
CA SER A 4 -29.98 13.90 -29.12
C SER A 4 -30.15 14.60 -27.77
N CYS A 5 -31.25 15.32 -27.59
CA CYS A 5 -31.56 16.02 -26.35
C CYS A 5 -32.74 15.35 -25.65
N SER A 6 -32.72 15.35 -24.32
CA SER A 6 -33.88 14.96 -23.49
C SER A 6 -34.98 16.03 -23.50
N ASN A 7 -36.22 15.66 -23.14
CA ASN A 7 -37.39 16.55 -23.17
C ASN A 7 -37.22 17.82 -22.31
N GLN A 8 -36.44 17.77 -21.24
CA GLN A 8 -36.13 18.94 -20.37
C GLN A 8 -34.81 19.64 -20.75
N LEU A 9 -34.15 19.21 -21.83
CA LEU A 9 -32.83 19.70 -22.28
C LEU A 9 -31.71 19.61 -21.22
N SER A 10 -31.92 18.85 -20.14
CA SER A 10 -30.94 18.66 -19.05
C SER A 10 -29.82 17.70 -19.44
N LYS A 11 -30.11 16.76 -20.35
CA LYS A 11 -29.16 15.78 -20.90
C LYS A 11 -29.04 15.94 -22.41
N VAL A 12 -27.81 16.11 -22.88
CA VAL A 12 -27.43 16.25 -24.29
C VAL A 12 -26.41 15.16 -24.65
N VAL A 13 -26.72 14.35 -25.66
CA VAL A 13 -25.91 13.20 -26.08
C VAL A 13 -25.51 13.34 -27.54
N CYS A 14 -24.21 13.40 -27.81
CA CYS A 14 -23.63 13.54 -29.15
C CYS A 14 -22.59 12.44 -29.44
N THR A 15 -22.80 11.21 -28.95
CA THR A 15 -21.84 10.11 -29.11
C THR A 15 -21.80 9.54 -30.52
N ARG A 16 -20.63 9.07 -30.97
CA ARG A 16 -20.43 8.37 -32.26
C ARG A 16 -20.85 9.19 -33.48
N ARG A 17 -20.59 10.49 -33.48
CA ARG A 17 -21.00 11.40 -34.56
C ARG A 17 -19.85 11.83 -35.46
N GLY A 18 -18.61 11.42 -35.16
CA GLY A 18 -17.43 11.82 -35.92
C GLY A 18 -17.12 13.31 -35.80
N LEU A 19 -17.56 13.94 -34.70
CA LEU A 19 -17.36 15.37 -34.46
C LEU A 19 -15.86 15.69 -34.36
N ALA A 20 -15.38 16.64 -35.16
CA ALA A 20 -14.01 17.15 -35.09
C ALA A 20 -13.83 18.25 -34.03
N GLU A 21 -14.94 18.90 -33.66
CA GLU A 21 -15.01 20.03 -32.73
C GLU A 21 -16.28 19.91 -31.86
N VAL A 22 -16.33 20.66 -30.77
CA VAL A 22 -17.50 20.71 -29.90
C VAL A 22 -18.66 21.39 -30.66
N PRO A 23 -19.86 20.79 -30.73
CA PRO A 23 -20.95 21.35 -31.51
C PRO A 23 -21.45 22.67 -30.90
N PRO A 24 -21.69 23.72 -31.71
CA PRO A 24 -22.29 24.95 -31.21
C PRO A 24 -23.76 24.73 -30.83
N GLY A 25 -24.32 25.64 -30.01
CA GLY A 25 -25.75 25.64 -29.69
C GLY A 25 -26.18 24.64 -28.61
N ILE A 26 -25.27 24.24 -27.72
CA ILE A 26 -25.62 23.42 -26.55
C ILE A 26 -26.48 24.27 -25.59
N PRO A 27 -27.68 23.80 -25.17
CA PRO A 27 -28.57 24.54 -24.28
C PRO A 27 -27.92 24.88 -22.94
N SER A 28 -28.15 26.10 -22.42
CA SER A 28 -27.61 26.55 -21.12
C SER A 28 -28.21 25.83 -19.89
N SER A 29 -29.34 25.13 -20.07
CA SER A 29 -29.95 24.28 -19.05
C SER A 29 -29.32 22.88 -18.94
N THR A 30 -28.32 22.57 -19.78
CA THR A 30 -27.66 21.27 -19.81
C THR A 30 -26.91 21.02 -18.51
N ARG A 31 -27.20 19.87 -17.87
CA ARG A 31 -26.50 19.34 -16.68
C ARG A 31 -25.56 18.19 -17.02
N HIS A 32 -25.89 17.41 -18.04
CA HIS A 32 -25.10 16.28 -18.51
C HIS A 32 -24.83 16.40 -20.00
N LEU A 33 -23.56 16.56 -20.36
CA LEU A 33 -23.11 16.64 -21.74
C LEU A 33 -22.21 15.46 -22.07
N ASN A 34 -22.63 14.64 -23.02
CA ASN A 34 -21.86 13.49 -23.49
C ASN A 34 -21.38 13.67 -24.93
N LEU A 35 -20.07 13.84 -25.08
CA LEU A 35 -19.35 14.02 -26.35
C LEU A 35 -18.39 12.84 -26.62
N MET A 36 -18.58 11.69 -25.99
CA MET A 36 -17.68 10.55 -26.12
C MET A 36 -17.69 9.90 -27.53
N GLU A 37 -16.62 9.19 -27.86
CA GLU A 37 -16.47 8.45 -29.12
C GLU A 37 -16.64 9.36 -30.35
N ASN A 38 -15.93 10.48 -30.34
CA ASN A 38 -15.81 11.42 -31.45
C ASN A 38 -14.33 11.64 -31.81
N SER A 39 -14.04 12.61 -32.67
CA SER A 39 -12.70 12.90 -33.20
C SER A 39 -12.21 14.29 -32.77
N ILE A 40 -12.67 14.78 -31.61
CA ILE A 40 -12.36 16.13 -31.13
C ILE A 40 -10.87 16.20 -30.78
N LYS A 41 -10.16 17.20 -31.31
CA LYS A 41 -8.69 17.32 -31.14
C LYS A 41 -8.23 18.40 -30.17
N VAL A 42 -8.98 19.50 -30.11
CA VAL A 42 -8.63 20.68 -29.32
C VAL A 42 -9.89 21.15 -28.61
N ILE A 43 -9.75 21.54 -27.34
CA ILE A 43 -10.79 22.27 -26.60
C ILE A 43 -10.30 23.71 -26.44
N GLN A 44 -11.00 24.64 -27.09
CA GLN A 44 -10.65 26.06 -27.10
C GLN A 44 -11.09 26.74 -25.80
N ALA A 45 -10.48 27.87 -25.49
CA ALA A 45 -10.89 28.74 -24.38
C ALA A 45 -12.39 29.09 -24.49
N ASP A 46 -13.08 29.16 -23.34
CA ASP A 46 -14.48 29.56 -23.24
C ASP A 46 -15.50 28.68 -24.03
N THR A 47 -15.10 27.51 -24.55
CA THR A 47 -15.99 26.60 -25.31
C THR A 47 -17.29 26.28 -24.58
N PHE A 48 -17.25 26.19 -23.24
CA PHE A 48 -18.40 25.84 -22.40
C PHE A 48 -18.90 26.99 -21.51
N ARG A 49 -18.52 28.24 -21.81
CA ARG A 49 -18.68 29.39 -20.91
C ARG A 49 -20.12 29.65 -20.42
N HIS A 50 -21.12 29.37 -21.26
CA HIS A 50 -22.54 29.59 -20.95
C HIS A 50 -23.21 28.43 -20.21
N LEU A 51 -22.51 27.33 -19.95
CA LEU A 51 -23.06 26.11 -19.35
C LEU A 51 -22.91 26.09 -17.82
N HIS A 52 -23.44 27.11 -17.14
CA HIS A 52 -23.29 27.29 -15.69
C HIS A 52 -23.90 26.17 -14.82
N HIS A 53 -24.87 25.43 -15.37
CA HIS A 53 -25.55 24.31 -14.70
C HIS A 53 -24.92 22.95 -15.02
N LEU A 54 -23.86 22.89 -15.82
CA LEU A 54 -23.25 21.62 -16.21
C LEU A 54 -22.60 20.95 -15.00
N GLU A 55 -23.03 19.74 -14.70
CA GLU A 55 -22.54 18.92 -13.57
C GLU A 55 -21.59 17.82 -14.07
N VAL A 56 -21.87 17.23 -15.25
CA VAL A 56 -21.08 16.14 -15.84
C VAL A 56 -20.71 16.45 -17.28
N LEU A 57 -19.41 16.48 -17.56
CA LEU A 57 -18.85 16.67 -18.89
C LEU A 57 -18.05 15.43 -19.32
N GLN A 58 -18.56 14.71 -20.33
CA GLN A 58 -17.92 13.49 -20.84
C GLN A 58 -17.23 13.77 -22.18
N LEU A 59 -15.90 13.83 -22.15
CA LEU A 59 -15.02 14.04 -23.30
C LEU A 59 -14.12 12.82 -23.56
N GLY A 60 -14.37 11.68 -22.91
CA GLY A 60 -13.59 10.47 -23.07
C GLY A 60 -13.67 9.86 -24.48
N ARG A 61 -12.65 9.07 -24.86
CA ARG A 61 -12.56 8.43 -26.19
C ARG A 61 -12.67 9.44 -27.34
N ASN A 62 -11.86 10.49 -27.27
CA ASN A 62 -11.68 11.48 -28.33
C ASN A 62 -10.22 11.48 -28.81
N ALA A 63 -9.87 12.45 -29.64
CA ALA A 63 -8.52 12.66 -30.13
C ALA A 63 -7.85 13.88 -29.47
N ILE A 64 -8.25 14.25 -28.24
CA ILE A 64 -7.88 15.53 -27.63
C ILE A 64 -6.40 15.52 -27.31
N ARG A 65 -5.65 16.44 -27.93
CA ARG A 65 -4.20 16.64 -27.74
C ARG A 65 -3.89 17.89 -26.94
N GLN A 66 -4.77 18.89 -27.00
CA GLN A 66 -4.57 20.19 -26.39
C GLN A 66 -5.87 20.70 -25.77
N ILE A 67 -5.76 21.25 -24.56
CA ILE A 67 -6.83 21.95 -23.86
C ILE A 67 -6.25 23.31 -23.51
N GLU A 68 -6.89 24.37 -24.00
CA GLU A 68 -6.43 25.74 -23.76
C GLU A 68 -6.70 26.20 -22.31
N VAL A 69 -5.94 27.19 -21.87
CA VAL A 69 -6.18 27.86 -20.59
C VAL A 69 -7.57 28.50 -20.63
N GLY A 70 -8.37 28.28 -19.60
CA GLY A 70 -9.75 28.76 -19.55
C GLY A 70 -10.75 28.00 -20.44
N ALA A 71 -10.37 26.83 -21.00
CA ALA A 71 -11.30 25.97 -21.75
C ALA A 71 -12.57 25.60 -20.96
N PHE A 72 -12.46 25.49 -19.63
CA PHE A 72 -13.54 25.13 -18.72
C PHE A 72 -14.12 26.31 -17.94
N ASN A 73 -13.85 27.55 -18.38
CA ASN A 73 -14.43 28.75 -17.77
C ASN A 73 -15.96 28.70 -17.74
N GLY A 74 -16.56 29.30 -16.71
CA GLY A 74 -18.02 29.39 -16.56
C GLY A 74 -18.70 28.13 -16.03
N LEU A 75 -17.98 27.00 -15.92
CA LEU A 75 -18.49 25.70 -15.45
C LEU A 75 -18.58 25.62 -13.90
N ALA A 76 -19.30 26.57 -13.29
CA ALA A 76 -19.39 26.73 -11.83
C ALA A 76 -20.08 25.56 -11.10
N SER A 77 -20.81 24.70 -11.81
CA SER A 77 -21.51 23.53 -11.25
C SER A 77 -20.81 22.20 -11.54
N LEU A 78 -19.68 22.22 -12.24
CA LEU A 78 -19.06 21.00 -12.74
C LEU A 78 -18.54 20.15 -11.57
N ASN A 79 -19.00 18.90 -11.56
CA ASN A 79 -18.70 17.91 -10.54
C ASN A 79 -17.77 16.82 -11.09
N THR A 80 -18.11 16.29 -12.28
CA THR A 80 -17.36 15.21 -12.93
C THR A 80 -16.86 15.64 -14.31
N LEU A 81 -15.55 15.49 -14.52
CA LEU A 81 -14.88 15.72 -15.80
C LEU A 81 -14.18 14.44 -16.28
N GLU A 82 -14.65 13.89 -17.39
CA GLU A 82 -14.06 12.69 -18.00
C GLU A 82 -13.24 13.04 -19.25
N LEU A 83 -11.93 12.80 -19.18
CA LEU A 83 -10.95 13.05 -20.23
C LEU A 83 -10.13 11.79 -20.58
N PHE A 84 -10.61 10.61 -20.20
CA PHE A 84 -9.92 9.34 -20.42
C PHE A 84 -9.87 8.91 -21.90
N ASP A 85 -8.95 8.02 -22.26
CA ASP A 85 -8.77 7.54 -23.64
C ASP A 85 -8.62 8.71 -24.64
N ASN A 86 -7.73 9.68 -24.35
CA ASN A 86 -7.40 10.81 -25.22
C ASN A 86 -5.90 10.81 -25.56
N TRP A 87 -5.41 11.90 -26.18
CA TRP A 87 -4.02 12.06 -26.63
C TRP A 87 -3.29 13.18 -25.89
N LEU A 88 -3.63 13.42 -24.62
CA LEU A 88 -2.97 14.41 -23.78
C LEU A 88 -1.56 13.92 -23.40
N THR A 89 -0.54 14.70 -23.74
CA THR A 89 0.87 14.42 -23.37
C THR A 89 1.29 15.04 -22.04
N VAL A 90 0.51 16.00 -21.55
CA VAL A 90 0.73 16.71 -20.28
C VAL A 90 -0.59 16.90 -19.56
N VAL A 91 -0.53 17.02 -18.22
CA VAL A 91 -1.69 17.44 -17.42
C VAL A 91 -1.95 18.93 -17.69
N PRO A 92 -3.16 19.33 -18.13
CA PRO A 92 -3.47 20.71 -18.47
C PRO A 92 -3.81 21.55 -17.24
N SER A 93 -2.84 21.77 -16.34
CA SER A 93 -3.06 22.39 -15.02
C SER A 93 -3.74 23.77 -15.10
N GLY A 94 -3.42 24.56 -16.13
CA GLY A 94 -4.03 25.89 -16.36
C GLY A 94 -5.47 25.85 -16.87
N ALA A 95 -5.96 24.70 -17.36
CA ALA A 95 -7.35 24.55 -17.78
C ALA A 95 -8.29 24.37 -16.57
N PHE A 96 -7.78 23.90 -15.44
CA PHE A 96 -8.58 23.60 -14.23
C PHE A 96 -8.84 24.82 -13.34
N GLU A 97 -8.73 26.02 -13.89
CA GLU A 97 -8.92 27.24 -13.12
C GLU A 97 -10.39 27.43 -12.71
N TYR A 98 -10.62 27.84 -11.47
CA TYR A 98 -11.94 28.17 -10.91
C TYR A 98 -12.99 27.03 -10.89
N LEU A 99 -12.57 25.76 -10.96
CA LEU A 99 -13.46 24.59 -10.86
C LEU A 99 -13.71 24.15 -9.41
N SER A 100 -14.24 25.05 -8.57
CA SER A 100 -14.37 24.85 -7.11
C SER A 100 -15.30 23.72 -6.65
N LYS A 101 -16.19 23.24 -7.53
CA LYS A 101 -17.10 22.12 -7.26
C LYS A 101 -16.63 20.79 -7.83
N LEU A 102 -15.54 20.76 -8.58
CA LEU A 102 -15.05 19.54 -9.22
C LEU A 102 -14.67 18.51 -8.16
N ARG A 103 -15.28 17.33 -8.23
CA ARG A 103 -15.04 16.20 -7.31
C ARG A 103 -14.35 15.04 -8.00
N GLU A 104 -14.59 14.84 -9.29
CA GLU A 104 -14.09 13.68 -10.03
C GLU A 104 -13.38 14.10 -11.32
N LEU A 105 -12.14 13.66 -11.48
CA LEU A 105 -11.33 13.89 -12.67
C LEU A 105 -10.76 12.58 -13.19
N TRP A 106 -11.12 12.23 -14.42
CA TRP A 106 -10.71 10.98 -15.06
C TRP A 106 -9.76 11.27 -16.22
N LEU A 107 -8.47 10.98 -16.04
CA LEU A 107 -7.40 11.19 -17.04
C LEU A 107 -6.77 9.87 -17.52
N ARG A 108 -7.35 8.72 -17.14
CA ARG A 108 -6.78 7.40 -17.45
C ARG A 108 -6.53 7.19 -18.95
N ASN A 109 -5.55 6.35 -19.27
CA ASN A 109 -5.18 5.97 -20.63
C ASN A 109 -4.96 7.18 -21.56
N ASN A 110 -4.15 8.13 -21.09
CA ASN A 110 -3.57 9.20 -21.89
C ASN A 110 -2.05 9.00 -22.02
N PRO A 111 -1.42 9.50 -23.09
CA PRO A 111 0.03 9.44 -23.27
C PRO A 111 0.77 10.50 -22.43
N ILE A 112 0.35 10.76 -21.19
CA ILE A 112 0.98 11.74 -20.30
C ILE A 112 2.39 11.28 -19.95
N GLU A 113 3.38 12.14 -20.18
CA GLU A 113 4.79 11.81 -19.97
C GLU A 113 5.28 12.14 -18.56
N SER A 114 4.71 13.17 -17.93
CA SER A 114 5.11 13.61 -16.59
C SER A 114 3.98 14.29 -15.83
N ILE A 115 3.99 14.15 -14.51
CA ILE A 115 3.13 14.91 -13.59
C ILE A 115 4.02 15.93 -12.85
N SER A 116 3.86 17.20 -13.19
CA SER A 116 4.64 18.31 -12.62
C SER A 116 4.24 18.61 -11.18
N SER A 117 5.09 19.36 -10.46
CA SER A 117 4.72 19.89 -9.14
C SER A 117 3.44 20.72 -9.21
N TYR A 118 2.59 20.63 -8.19
CA TYR A 118 1.35 21.37 -8.06
C TYR A 118 0.37 21.19 -9.24
N ALA A 119 0.43 20.05 -9.96
CA ALA A 119 -0.36 19.83 -11.18
C ALA A 119 -1.88 19.99 -10.98
N PHE A 120 -2.38 19.70 -9.77
CA PHE A 120 -3.81 19.73 -9.45
C PHE A 120 -4.15 20.77 -8.36
N ASN A 121 -3.23 21.67 -8.00
CA ASN A 121 -3.43 22.59 -6.88
C ASN A 121 -4.59 23.59 -7.08
N ARG A 122 -5.02 23.81 -8.33
CA ARG A 122 -6.15 24.68 -8.68
C ARG A 122 -7.52 24.05 -8.43
N VAL A 123 -7.56 22.74 -8.15
CA VAL A 123 -8.77 21.97 -7.87
C VAL A 123 -8.67 21.22 -6.53
N PRO A 124 -8.51 21.93 -5.40
CA PRO A 124 -8.40 21.33 -4.07
C PRO A 124 -9.71 20.66 -3.60
N SER A 125 -10.79 20.87 -4.33
CA SER A 125 -12.11 20.26 -4.13
C SER A 125 -12.20 18.80 -4.56
N LEU A 126 -11.20 18.30 -5.31
CA LEU A 126 -11.17 16.94 -5.84
C LEU A 126 -11.27 15.88 -4.74
N MET A 127 -12.07 14.86 -5.00
CA MET A 127 -12.27 13.69 -4.14
C MET A 127 -11.83 12.40 -4.84
N ARG A 128 -11.98 12.29 -6.16
CA ARG A 128 -11.57 11.12 -6.95
C ARG A 128 -10.71 11.56 -8.14
N LEU A 129 -9.50 11.01 -8.23
CA LEU A 129 -8.57 11.26 -9.31
C LEU A 129 -8.13 9.94 -9.93
N ASP A 130 -8.40 9.76 -11.22
CA ASP A 130 -7.98 8.59 -11.97
C ASP A 130 -6.90 8.93 -12.98
N LEU A 131 -5.68 8.49 -12.69
CA LEU A 131 -4.47 8.59 -13.51
C LEU A 131 -3.98 7.20 -13.91
N GLY A 132 -4.87 6.22 -14.04
CA GLY A 132 -4.50 4.85 -14.44
C GLY A 132 -4.08 4.74 -15.91
N GLU A 133 -3.40 3.66 -16.25
CA GLU A 133 -2.99 3.30 -17.62
C GLU A 133 -2.14 4.38 -18.34
N LEU A 134 -1.40 5.21 -17.62
CA LEU A 134 -0.48 6.19 -18.21
C LEU A 134 0.82 5.53 -18.68
N LYS A 135 0.72 4.74 -19.76
CA LYS A 135 1.82 3.89 -20.29
C LYS A 135 3.07 4.66 -20.75
N LYS A 136 2.97 5.98 -20.89
CA LYS A 136 4.08 6.87 -21.29
C LYS A 136 4.66 7.68 -20.13
N LEU A 137 4.15 7.47 -18.91
CA LEU A 137 4.60 8.19 -17.73
C LEU A 137 6.04 7.81 -17.40
N LYS A 138 6.90 8.83 -17.31
CA LYS A 138 8.33 8.68 -17.00
C LYS A 138 8.69 9.29 -15.65
N TYR A 139 7.97 10.34 -15.25
CA TYR A 139 8.33 11.15 -14.08
C TYR A 139 7.09 11.65 -13.32
N ILE A 140 7.12 11.52 -12.00
CA ILE A 140 6.16 12.12 -11.08
C ILE A 140 6.97 13.00 -10.13
N SER A 141 6.65 14.29 -10.06
CA SER A 141 7.32 15.20 -9.14
C SER A 141 6.97 14.91 -7.67
N GLU A 142 7.90 15.14 -6.74
CA GLU A 142 7.69 15.03 -5.29
C GLU A 142 6.51 15.88 -4.79
N GLY A 143 6.27 17.03 -5.43
CA GLY A 143 5.14 17.92 -5.13
C GLY A 143 3.94 17.75 -6.08
N ALA A 144 3.83 16.64 -6.80
CA ALA A 144 2.80 16.45 -7.83
C ALA A 144 1.37 16.55 -7.30
N PHE A 145 1.15 16.00 -6.09
CA PHE A 145 -0.16 15.88 -5.46
C PHE A 145 -0.43 16.95 -4.38
N GLU A 146 0.42 17.98 -4.32
CA GLU A 146 0.24 19.12 -3.41
C GLU A 146 -1.08 19.85 -3.67
N GLY A 147 -1.76 20.23 -2.58
CA GLY A 147 -3.06 20.91 -2.62
C GLY A 147 -4.29 19.99 -2.66
N LEU A 148 -4.11 18.66 -2.83
CA LEU A 148 -5.21 17.68 -2.91
C LEU A 148 -5.67 17.15 -1.54
N TYR A 149 -5.92 18.05 -0.58
CA TYR A 149 -6.21 17.69 0.82
C TYR A 149 -7.51 16.90 1.01
N ASN A 150 -8.48 17.05 0.11
CA ASN A 150 -9.79 16.40 0.16
C ASN A 150 -9.87 15.09 -0.64
N LEU A 151 -8.76 14.66 -1.26
CA LEU A 151 -8.76 13.50 -2.12
C LEU A 151 -9.01 12.23 -1.31
N LYS A 152 -9.96 11.41 -1.77
CA LYS A 152 -10.39 10.15 -1.16
C LYS A 152 -9.99 8.93 -1.97
N TYR A 153 -9.95 9.07 -3.28
CA TYR A 153 -9.61 7.99 -4.22
C TYR A 153 -8.51 8.45 -5.18
N LEU A 154 -7.45 7.67 -5.28
CA LEU A 154 -6.38 7.85 -6.25
C LEU A 154 -6.12 6.53 -6.98
N ASN A 155 -6.11 6.59 -8.31
CA ASN A 155 -5.68 5.49 -9.16
C ASN A 155 -4.43 5.86 -9.95
N LEU A 156 -3.37 5.08 -9.73
CA LEU A 156 -2.09 5.12 -10.46
C LEU A 156 -1.72 3.72 -10.98
N GLY A 157 -2.72 2.86 -11.20
CA GLY A 157 -2.55 1.51 -11.71
C GLY A 157 -2.09 1.48 -13.17
N MET A 158 -1.30 0.47 -13.54
CA MET A 158 -0.81 0.24 -14.91
C MET A 158 -0.02 1.42 -15.52
N CYS A 159 0.69 2.18 -14.68
CA CYS A 159 1.51 3.32 -15.09
C CYS A 159 2.98 2.97 -15.30
N GLY A 160 3.40 1.74 -15.00
CA GLY A 160 4.80 1.30 -15.13
C GLY A 160 5.73 1.94 -14.09
N ILE A 161 5.17 2.39 -12.96
CA ILE A 161 5.91 3.07 -11.89
C ILE A 161 6.86 2.06 -11.22
N ARG A 162 8.10 2.48 -10.96
CA ARG A 162 9.14 1.65 -10.31
C ARG A 162 9.39 1.98 -8.84
N GLU A 163 9.16 3.22 -8.46
CA GLU A 163 9.38 3.75 -7.12
C GLU A 163 8.12 4.48 -6.65
N MET A 164 7.84 4.42 -5.35
CA MET A 164 6.60 4.99 -4.84
C MET A 164 6.67 6.53 -4.87
N PRO A 165 5.69 7.23 -5.48
CA PRO A 165 5.67 8.69 -5.44
C PRO A 165 5.38 9.19 -4.02
N ASN A 166 5.71 10.44 -3.75
CA ASN A 166 5.33 11.08 -2.50
C ASN A 166 3.81 11.29 -2.40
N LEU A 167 3.18 10.52 -1.51
CA LEU A 167 1.75 10.60 -1.24
C LEU A 167 1.43 11.29 0.10
N SER A 168 2.44 11.79 0.83
CA SER A 168 2.25 12.43 2.13
C SER A 168 1.26 13.61 2.15
N PRO A 169 1.08 14.41 1.07
CA PRO A 169 0.07 15.48 1.06
C PRO A 169 -1.38 14.96 1.09
N LEU A 170 -1.61 13.69 0.74
CA LEU A 170 -2.94 13.07 0.61
C LEU A 170 -3.46 12.53 1.94
N VAL A 171 -3.46 13.37 2.98
CA VAL A 171 -3.79 13.00 4.37
C VAL A 171 -5.19 12.38 4.54
N GLY A 172 -6.12 12.73 3.64
CA GLY A 172 -7.51 12.26 3.65
C GLY A 172 -7.79 11.03 2.79
N LEU A 173 -6.78 10.45 2.14
CA LEU A 173 -6.94 9.36 1.17
C LEU A 173 -7.49 8.10 1.82
N GLU A 174 -8.50 7.48 1.18
CA GLU A 174 -9.18 6.30 1.69
C GLU A 174 -8.99 5.07 0.78
N GLU A 175 -8.85 5.27 -0.52
CA GLU A 175 -8.70 4.22 -1.52
C GLU A 175 -7.52 4.53 -2.45
N LEU A 176 -6.57 3.58 -2.55
CA LEU A 176 -5.38 3.69 -3.38
C LEU A 176 -5.23 2.45 -4.28
N GLU A 177 -5.27 2.69 -5.59
CA GLU A 177 -5.05 1.69 -6.64
C GLU A 177 -3.67 1.87 -7.28
N MET A 178 -2.81 0.87 -7.12
CA MET A 178 -1.42 0.85 -7.59
C MET A 178 -1.08 -0.45 -8.37
N SER A 179 -2.07 -1.25 -8.71
CA SER A 179 -1.91 -2.53 -9.40
C SER A 179 -1.31 -2.40 -10.79
N GLY A 180 -0.56 -3.40 -11.23
CA GLY A 180 0.06 -3.41 -12.56
C GLY A 180 1.25 -2.47 -12.73
N ASN A 181 1.89 -2.05 -11.63
CA ASN A 181 3.16 -1.32 -11.63
C ASN A 181 4.36 -2.29 -11.47
N ASN A 182 5.57 -1.77 -11.21
CA ASN A 182 6.77 -2.58 -11.08
C ASN A 182 7.55 -2.25 -9.81
N PHE A 183 7.04 -2.70 -8.67
CA PHE A 183 7.59 -2.46 -7.36
C PHE A 183 8.34 -3.69 -6.85
N PRO A 184 9.67 -3.81 -7.01
CA PRO A 184 10.39 -5.02 -6.61
C PRO A 184 10.38 -5.26 -5.09
N ALA A 185 10.41 -4.18 -4.30
CA ALA A 185 10.39 -4.23 -2.84
C ALA A 185 9.54 -3.10 -2.24
N MET A 186 8.83 -3.38 -1.14
CA MET A 186 8.01 -2.40 -0.40
C MET A 186 8.70 -1.98 0.90
N LYS A 187 8.96 -0.67 1.03
CA LYS A 187 9.63 -0.05 2.18
C LYS A 187 8.63 0.66 3.10
N PRO A 188 8.90 0.83 4.41
CA PRO A 188 7.99 1.52 5.34
C PRO A 188 7.66 2.97 4.97
N GLY A 189 8.61 3.70 4.40
CA GLY A 189 8.37 5.09 3.96
C GLY A 189 7.40 5.22 2.78
N ALA A 190 7.06 4.14 2.09
CA ALA A 190 6.23 4.19 0.87
C ALA A 190 4.80 4.68 1.11
N PHE A 191 4.28 4.50 2.33
CA PHE A 191 2.90 4.86 2.70
C PHE A 191 2.84 5.87 3.85
N HIS A 192 3.95 6.58 4.08
CA HIS A 192 4.05 7.49 5.22
C HIS A 192 2.96 8.56 5.19
N GLY A 193 2.28 8.74 6.33
CA GLY A 193 1.22 9.74 6.49
C GLY A 193 -0.18 9.30 6.01
N LEU A 194 -0.32 8.15 5.34
CA LEU A 194 -1.61 7.65 4.83
C LEU A 194 -2.47 6.96 5.90
N LYS A 195 -2.67 7.63 7.05
CA LYS A 195 -3.37 7.08 8.22
C LYS A 195 -4.88 6.86 7.99
N SER A 196 -5.47 7.54 7.02
CA SER A 196 -6.89 7.43 6.67
C SER A 196 -7.18 6.32 5.65
N LEU A 197 -6.14 5.65 5.13
CA LEU A 197 -6.27 4.70 4.03
C LEU A 197 -7.00 3.43 4.50
N LYS A 198 -8.07 3.08 3.80
CA LYS A 198 -8.93 1.93 4.08
C LYS A 198 -8.71 0.79 3.10
N LYS A 199 -8.45 1.11 1.83
CA LYS A 199 -8.26 0.12 0.77
C LYS A 199 -6.95 0.36 0.03
N LEU A 200 -6.14 -0.69 -0.07
CA LEU A 200 -4.87 -0.67 -0.78
C LEU A 200 -4.80 -1.84 -1.76
N TRP A 201 -4.73 -1.52 -3.06
CA TRP A 201 -4.61 -2.51 -4.11
C TRP A 201 -3.25 -2.41 -4.80
N ILE A 202 -2.45 -3.47 -4.68
CA ILE A 202 -1.12 -3.60 -5.30
C ILE A 202 -1.00 -4.99 -5.95
N MET A 203 -1.96 -5.32 -6.82
CA MET A 203 -2.01 -6.58 -7.54
C MET A 203 -1.06 -6.55 -8.75
N SER A 204 -0.40 -7.65 -9.07
CA SER A 204 0.45 -7.75 -10.28
C SER A 204 1.51 -6.65 -10.37
N ALA A 205 2.13 -6.30 -9.25
CA ALA A 205 3.14 -5.25 -9.17
C ALA A 205 4.59 -5.78 -9.15
N GLN A 206 4.77 -7.09 -9.32
CA GLN A 206 6.08 -7.78 -9.25
C GLN A 206 6.80 -7.65 -7.91
N ILE A 207 6.04 -7.51 -6.81
CA ILE A 207 6.64 -7.43 -5.47
C ILE A 207 7.27 -8.77 -5.11
N SER A 208 8.56 -8.73 -4.77
CA SER A 208 9.32 -9.89 -4.32
C SER A 208 9.65 -9.87 -2.82
N LEU A 209 9.71 -8.67 -2.24
CA LEU A 209 10.02 -8.45 -0.82
C LEU A 209 9.13 -7.35 -0.23
N ILE A 210 8.59 -7.60 0.95
CA ILE A 210 8.02 -6.55 1.81
C ILE A 210 8.95 -6.42 3.01
N GLU A 211 9.46 -5.22 3.25
CA GLU A 211 10.37 -4.95 4.38
C GLU A 211 9.60 -4.93 5.71
N ARG A 212 10.36 -5.03 6.81
CA ARG A 212 9.81 -5.00 8.18
C ARG A 212 9.01 -3.72 8.39
N ASN A 213 7.85 -3.82 9.03
CA ASN A 213 7.01 -2.67 9.37
C ASN A 213 6.50 -1.85 8.16
N ALA A 214 6.49 -2.43 6.95
CA ALA A 214 6.14 -1.69 5.73
C ALA A 214 4.74 -1.04 5.74
N PHE A 215 3.82 -1.58 6.55
CA PHE A 215 2.43 -1.15 6.61
C PHE A 215 2.03 -0.54 7.96
N ASP A 216 2.96 -0.33 8.91
CA ASP A 216 2.64 0.09 10.29
C ASP A 216 1.85 1.42 10.35
N ASP A 217 2.09 2.34 9.41
CA ASP A 217 1.41 3.64 9.32
C ASP A 217 -0.06 3.54 8.88
N LEU A 218 -0.45 2.42 8.24
CA LEU A 218 -1.79 2.20 7.64
C LEU A 218 -2.82 1.75 8.68
N THR A 219 -2.96 2.49 9.77
CA THR A 219 -3.74 2.06 10.95
C THR A 219 -5.25 1.93 10.72
N ALA A 220 -5.80 2.54 9.67
CA ALA A 220 -7.20 2.45 9.28
C ALA A 220 -7.50 1.42 8.18
N LEU A 221 -6.49 0.60 7.78
CA LEU A 221 -6.62 -0.31 6.65
C LEU A 221 -7.63 -1.43 6.92
N VAL A 222 -8.53 -1.63 5.97
CA VAL A 222 -9.63 -2.61 6.01
C VAL A 222 -9.44 -3.69 4.95
N GLU A 223 -8.96 -3.30 3.77
CA GLU A 223 -8.76 -4.17 2.62
C GLU A 223 -7.34 -4.02 2.05
N LEU A 224 -6.64 -5.15 1.92
CA LEU A 224 -5.30 -5.21 1.32
C LEU A 224 -5.26 -6.28 0.22
N ASN A 225 -4.89 -5.87 -0.99
CA ASN A 225 -4.71 -6.79 -2.11
C ASN A 225 -3.24 -6.83 -2.57
N LEU A 226 -2.59 -7.95 -2.31
CA LEU A 226 -1.22 -8.27 -2.73
C LEU A 226 -1.20 -9.47 -3.70
N ALA A 227 -2.32 -9.78 -4.33
CA ALA A 227 -2.43 -10.93 -5.21
C ALA A 227 -1.55 -10.81 -6.46
N HIS A 228 -1.19 -11.96 -7.06
CA HIS A 228 -0.43 -12.01 -8.31
C HIS A 228 0.93 -11.29 -8.23
N ASN A 229 1.62 -11.35 -7.09
CA ASN A 229 2.99 -10.88 -6.94
C ASN A 229 3.97 -12.07 -6.89
N ASN A 230 5.22 -11.82 -6.53
CA ASN A 230 6.28 -12.82 -6.41
C ASN A 230 6.70 -13.02 -4.93
N LEU A 231 5.75 -12.88 -4.00
CA LEU A 231 6.00 -13.00 -2.57
C LEU A 231 6.22 -14.46 -2.18
N THR A 232 7.28 -14.72 -1.43
CA THR A 232 7.61 -16.05 -0.89
C THR A 232 7.31 -16.16 0.60
N SER A 233 7.45 -15.07 1.36
CA SER A 233 7.13 -14.98 2.78
C SER A 233 6.79 -13.52 3.14
N LEU A 234 6.33 -13.28 4.37
CA LEU A 234 6.05 -11.96 4.93
C LEU A 234 6.74 -11.81 6.29
N PRO A 235 7.28 -10.61 6.61
CA PRO A 235 7.84 -10.33 7.93
C PRO A 235 6.86 -10.63 9.07
N HIS A 236 7.40 -11.13 10.18
CA HIS A 236 6.67 -11.46 11.39
C HIS A 236 5.88 -10.24 11.90
N ASP A 237 4.63 -10.47 12.32
CA ASP A 237 3.70 -9.47 12.83
C ASP A 237 3.41 -8.29 11.89
N LEU A 238 3.63 -8.43 10.58
CA LEU A 238 3.38 -7.36 9.61
C LEU A 238 1.95 -6.79 9.68
N PHE A 239 0.97 -7.61 10.07
CA PHE A 239 -0.44 -7.21 10.17
C PHE A 239 -0.89 -6.88 11.61
N ALA A 240 -0.02 -7.06 12.62
CA ALA A 240 -0.39 -6.80 14.01
C ALA A 240 -0.84 -5.35 14.29
N PRO A 241 -0.27 -4.31 13.66
CA PRO A 241 -0.75 -2.93 13.81
C PRO A 241 -2.09 -2.66 13.11
N LEU A 242 -2.49 -3.48 12.14
CA LEU A 242 -3.62 -3.26 11.23
C LEU A 242 -4.94 -3.79 11.84
N ARG A 243 -5.41 -3.13 12.90
CA ARG A 243 -6.52 -3.62 13.75
C ARG A 243 -7.87 -3.76 13.04
N TYR A 244 -8.07 -3.10 11.91
CA TYR A 244 -9.33 -3.11 11.15
C TYR A 244 -9.26 -3.98 9.89
N LEU A 245 -8.14 -4.65 9.64
CA LEU A 245 -7.93 -5.45 8.43
C LEU A 245 -8.79 -6.71 8.48
N VAL A 246 -9.73 -6.83 7.55
CA VAL A 246 -10.68 -7.95 7.48
C VAL A 246 -10.76 -8.58 6.10
N GLU A 247 -10.31 -7.87 5.06
CA GLU A 247 -10.28 -8.36 3.70
C GLU A 247 -8.84 -8.38 3.17
N LEU A 248 -8.37 -9.57 2.79
CA LEU A 248 -6.99 -9.79 2.41
C LEU A 248 -6.91 -10.70 1.18
N HIS A 249 -6.14 -10.30 0.17
CA HIS A 249 -5.92 -11.09 -1.05
C HIS A 249 -4.44 -11.41 -1.22
N LEU A 250 -4.07 -12.67 -0.97
CA LEU A 250 -2.68 -13.18 -1.04
C LEU A 250 -2.48 -14.24 -2.12
N HIS A 251 -3.55 -14.59 -2.86
CA HIS A 251 -3.50 -15.65 -3.86
C HIS A 251 -2.55 -15.34 -5.02
N HIS A 252 -2.10 -16.39 -5.71
CA HIS A 252 -1.15 -16.28 -6.83
C HIS A 252 0.18 -15.63 -6.43
N ASN A 253 0.72 -16.04 -5.29
CA ASN A 253 2.09 -15.77 -4.86
C ASN A 253 2.80 -17.12 -4.59
N PRO A 254 4.10 -17.24 -4.88
CA PRO A 254 4.87 -18.47 -4.68
C PRO A 254 5.27 -18.68 -3.20
N TRP A 255 4.28 -18.81 -2.31
CA TRP A 255 4.51 -18.94 -0.87
C TRP A 255 5.40 -20.14 -0.51
N ASN A 256 6.45 -19.87 0.27
CA ASN A 256 7.29 -20.87 0.92
C ASN A 256 6.77 -21.11 2.34
N CYS A 257 6.20 -22.29 2.57
CA CYS A 257 5.55 -22.65 3.82
C CYS A 257 6.51 -23.38 4.76
N ASP A 258 7.36 -22.61 5.42
CA ASP A 258 8.26 -23.03 6.50
C ASP A 258 7.84 -22.40 7.85
N CYS A 259 8.75 -22.28 8.81
CA CYS A 259 8.46 -21.68 10.10
C CYS A 259 8.02 -20.21 10.01
N ASP A 260 8.45 -19.47 8.99
CA ASP A 260 8.15 -18.04 8.86
C ASP A 260 6.70 -17.80 8.43
N ILE A 261 6.02 -18.79 7.84
CA ILE A 261 4.61 -18.64 7.44
C ILE A 261 3.63 -18.88 8.59
N LEU A 262 4.07 -19.47 9.70
CA LEU A 262 3.18 -19.96 10.76
C LEU A 262 2.38 -18.84 11.43
N TRP A 263 3.02 -17.68 11.68
CA TRP A 263 2.33 -16.52 12.24
C TRP A 263 1.18 -16.06 11.33
N LEU A 264 1.43 -16.05 10.01
CA LEU A 264 0.44 -15.67 9.02
C LEU A 264 -0.70 -16.69 8.97
N SER A 265 -0.37 -17.98 8.97
CA SER A 265 -1.37 -19.04 8.98
C SER A 265 -2.30 -18.95 10.20
N TRP A 266 -1.73 -18.70 11.38
CA TRP A 266 -2.51 -18.44 12.60
C TRP A 266 -3.36 -17.18 12.47
N TRP A 267 -2.78 -16.07 12.02
CA TRP A 267 -3.49 -14.80 11.85
C TRP A 267 -4.68 -14.94 10.91
N LEU A 268 -4.51 -15.64 9.78
CA LEU A 268 -5.60 -15.87 8.83
C LEU A 268 -6.75 -16.70 9.43
N ARG A 269 -6.46 -17.69 10.29
CA ARG A 269 -7.50 -18.49 10.95
C ARG A 269 -8.32 -17.68 11.96
N GLU A 270 -7.66 -16.76 12.65
CA GLU A 270 -8.27 -15.97 13.71
C GLU A 270 -9.09 -14.79 13.15
N TYR A 271 -8.55 -14.09 12.15
CA TYR A 271 -9.09 -12.80 11.71
C TYR A 271 -9.84 -12.84 10.37
N ILE A 272 -9.62 -13.85 9.52
CA ILE A 272 -10.23 -13.91 8.18
C ILE A 272 -11.37 -14.94 8.13
N PRO A 273 -12.58 -14.56 7.68
CA PRO A 273 -13.70 -15.49 7.58
C PRO A 273 -13.43 -16.68 6.64
N THR A 274 -13.85 -17.87 7.06
CA THR A 274 -13.63 -19.17 6.37
C THR A 274 -14.23 -19.28 4.97
N ASN A 275 -15.20 -18.43 4.61
CA ASN A 275 -15.84 -18.42 3.29
C ASN A 275 -15.06 -17.61 2.22
N SER A 276 -13.88 -17.08 2.55
CA SER A 276 -13.10 -16.25 1.64
C SER A 276 -12.04 -17.06 0.87
N SER A 277 -12.01 -16.91 -0.47
CA SER A 277 -10.94 -17.48 -1.32
C SER A 277 -9.69 -16.59 -1.34
N CYS A 278 -9.31 -16.08 -0.16
CA CYS A 278 -8.33 -15.02 0.07
C CYS A 278 -6.87 -15.44 -0.14
N CYS A 279 -6.53 -16.62 0.37
CA CYS A 279 -5.27 -16.72 1.11
C CYS A 279 -4.13 -17.45 0.38
N GLY A 280 -4.33 -17.87 -0.86
CA GLY A 280 -3.28 -18.54 -1.64
C GLY A 280 -2.92 -19.95 -1.15
N ARG A 281 -1.90 -20.53 -1.78
CA ARG A 281 -1.44 -21.91 -1.54
C ARG A 281 0.08 -21.96 -1.47
N CYS A 282 0.60 -22.88 -0.67
CA CYS A 282 2.02 -23.19 -0.60
C CYS A 282 2.53 -23.66 -1.96
N HIS A 283 3.66 -23.12 -2.40
CA HIS A 283 4.39 -23.55 -3.60
C HIS A 283 5.64 -24.36 -3.23
N ALA A 284 6.28 -23.98 -2.13
CA ALA A 284 7.39 -24.68 -1.50
C ALA A 284 7.12 -24.87 0.00
N PRO A 285 7.82 -25.79 0.68
CA PRO A 285 8.59 -26.91 0.12
C PRO A 285 7.68 -27.95 -0.55
N ALA A 286 8.26 -28.93 -1.26
CA ALA A 286 7.50 -29.89 -2.09
C ALA A 286 6.42 -30.67 -1.32
N HIS A 287 6.65 -30.99 -0.03
CA HIS A 287 5.68 -31.71 0.81
C HIS A 287 4.48 -30.86 1.27
N MET A 288 4.57 -29.53 1.17
CA MET A 288 3.47 -28.60 1.46
C MET A 288 2.79 -28.08 0.21
N ARG A 289 3.36 -28.31 -0.98
CA ARG A 289 2.87 -27.74 -2.24
C ARG A 289 1.39 -28.06 -2.47
N GLY A 290 0.61 -27.01 -2.76
CA GLY A 290 -0.82 -27.09 -3.03
C GLY A 290 -1.72 -26.95 -1.80
N LYS A 291 -1.20 -27.08 -0.58
CA LYS A 291 -1.97 -26.83 0.65
C LYS A 291 -2.32 -25.35 0.78
N PHE A 292 -3.49 -25.04 1.34
CA PHE A 292 -3.89 -23.66 1.60
C PHE A 292 -3.12 -23.10 2.80
N LEU A 293 -2.77 -21.80 2.75
CA LEU A 293 -2.04 -21.18 3.87
C LEU A 293 -2.78 -21.30 5.21
N VAL A 294 -4.11 -21.20 5.20
CA VAL A 294 -4.96 -21.32 6.39
C VAL A 294 -4.95 -22.71 7.04
N GLU A 295 -4.57 -23.75 6.28
CA GLU A 295 -4.50 -25.14 6.74
C GLU A 295 -3.11 -25.53 7.26
N VAL A 296 -2.13 -24.64 7.14
CA VAL A 296 -0.76 -24.90 7.61
C VAL A 296 -0.74 -24.88 9.14
N ASP A 297 -0.38 -26.01 9.75
CA ASP A 297 -0.37 -26.16 11.20
C ASP A 297 1.06 -26.27 11.74
N GLN A 298 1.26 -25.78 12.97
CA GLN A 298 2.54 -25.79 13.67
C GLN A 298 3.05 -27.21 13.94
N THR A 299 2.16 -28.20 14.10
CA THR A 299 2.51 -29.60 14.36
C THR A 299 3.39 -30.22 13.27
N ALA A 300 3.37 -29.66 12.05
CA ALA A 300 4.20 -30.10 10.94
C ALA A 300 5.64 -29.55 10.97
N PHE A 301 5.98 -28.64 11.90
CA PHE A 301 7.25 -27.92 11.91
C PHE A 301 7.96 -28.01 13.26
N ARG A 302 9.30 -27.96 13.21
CA ARG A 302 10.18 -27.79 14.37
C ARG A 302 10.92 -26.47 14.20
N CYS A 303 10.44 -25.43 14.88
CA CYS A 303 10.96 -24.08 14.76
C CYS A 303 11.87 -23.71 15.93
N SER A 304 12.81 -22.80 15.68
CA SER A 304 13.76 -22.29 16.68
C SER A 304 13.54 -20.81 16.92
N ALA A 305 13.82 -20.37 18.15
CA ALA A 305 13.87 -18.95 18.50
C ALA A 305 14.85 -18.19 17.58
N PRO A 306 14.64 -16.88 17.34
CA PRO A 306 15.36 -16.16 16.30
C PRO A 306 16.84 -15.99 16.67
N PHE A 307 17.73 -16.47 15.82
CA PHE A 307 19.17 -16.38 16.07
C PHE A 307 19.73 -15.00 15.67
N ILE A 308 20.35 -14.29 16.61
CA ILE A 308 21.06 -13.03 16.34
C ILE A 308 22.47 -13.39 15.85
N MET A 309 22.69 -13.28 14.53
CA MET A 309 23.94 -13.64 13.89
C MET A 309 25.09 -12.71 14.31
N ASP A 310 24.83 -11.41 14.26
CA ASP A 310 25.78 -10.38 14.67
C ASP A 310 25.13 -9.55 15.79
N ALA A 311 25.44 -9.92 17.04
CA ALA A 311 24.98 -9.19 18.21
C ALA A 311 25.67 -7.82 18.33
N PRO A 312 24.97 -6.79 18.84
CA PRO A 312 25.56 -5.47 19.03
C PRO A 312 26.70 -5.56 20.04
N ARG A 313 27.72 -4.71 19.84
CA ARG A 313 28.91 -4.64 20.69
C ARG A 313 29.02 -3.25 21.29
N ASP A 314 29.62 -3.19 22.47
CA ASP A 314 29.89 -1.91 23.14
C ASP A 314 30.73 -1.01 22.24
N LEU A 315 30.36 0.27 22.17
CA LEU A 315 30.96 1.23 21.26
C LEU A 315 31.31 2.51 22.01
N ASN A 316 32.59 2.87 21.97
CA ASN A 316 33.09 4.18 22.41
C ASN A 316 33.24 5.06 21.18
N ILE A 317 32.57 6.21 21.17
CA ILE A 317 32.57 7.12 20.03
C ILE A 317 32.61 8.59 20.47
N SER A 318 33.23 9.45 19.65
CA SER A 318 33.23 10.89 19.91
C SER A 318 31.91 11.51 19.45
N GLU A 319 31.45 12.52 20.18
CA GLU A 319 30.27 13.30 19.81
C GLU A 319 30.35 13.81 18.36
N GLY A 320 29.21 13.82 17.66
CA GLY A 320 29.12 14.31 16.28
C GLY A 320 29.42 13.29 15.18
N ARG A 321 29.91 12.09 15.51
CA ARG A 321 30.17 11.03 14.52
C ARG A 321 28.92 10.18 14.22
N VAL A 322 28.94 9.49 13.09
CA VAL A 322 27.98 8.43 12.72
C VAL A 322 28.31 7.18 13.54
N ALA A 323 27.31 6.49 14.06
CA ALA A 323 27.48 5.23 14.80
C ALA A 323 26.50 4.17 14.31
N GLU A 324 26.89 2.91 14.41
CA GLU A 324 26.04 1.77 14.10
C GLU A 324 26.14 0.69 15.18
N LEU A 325 25.00 0.22 15.66
CA LEU A 325 24.90 -0.97 16.51
C LEU A 325 24.30 -2.11 15.68
N LYS A 326 25.14 -3.06 15.26
CA LYS A 326 24.74 -4.19 14.42
C LYS A 326 23.76 -5.11 15.17
N CYS A 327 22.72 -5.57 14.49
CA CYS A 327 21.82 -6.62 14.99
C CYS A 327 21.30 -7.47 13.82
N ARG A 328 22.21 -8.19 13.16
CA ARG A 328 21.88 -8.95 11.96
C ARG A 328 21.10 -10.20 12.33
N THR A 329 19.93 -10.35 11.71
CA THR A 329 18.93 -11.38 12.05
C THR A 329 18.34 -12.01 10.78
N PRO A 330 17.61 -13.14 10.88
CA PRO A 330 16.83 -13.66 9.76
C PRO A 330 15.86 -12.60 9.23
N THR A 331 15.72 -12.52 7.90
CA THR A 331 15.02 -11.40 7.23
C THR A 331 13.56 -11.28 7.63
N MET A 332 12.88 -12.39 7.90
CA MET A 332 11.45 -12.42 8.24
C MET A 332 11.19 -12.24 9.75
N SER A 333 12.20 -12.29 10.61
CA SER A 333 12.01 -11.97 12.04
C SER A 333 11.70 -10.49 12.24
N SER A 334 10.85 -10.18 13.21
CA SER A 334 10.58 -8.80 13.62
C SER A 334 11.70 -8.29 14.51
N VAL A 335 12.16 -7.06 14.28
CA VAL A 335 13.26 -6.41 15.02
C VAL A 335 12.79 -5.08 15.54
N ARG A 336 12.99 -4.85 16.84
CA ARG A 336 12.76 -3.58 17.51
C ARG A 336 13.94 -3.23 18.41
N TRP A 337 14.19 -1.95 18.60
CA TRP A 337 15.24 -1.45 19.47
C TRP A 337 14.64 -0.72 20.67
N LEU A 338 15.03 -1.12 21.88
CA LEU A 338 14.75 -0.40 23.11
C LEU A 338 15.91 0.55 23.40
N LEU A 339 15.59 1.85 23.45
CA LEU A 339 16.54 2.91 23.78
C LEU A 339 16.68 3.08 25.30
N PRO A 340 17.77 3.71 25.78
CA PRO A 340 18.00 3.96 27.22
C PRO A 340 16.87 4.74 27.90
N ASN A 341 16.16 5.58 27.15
CA ASN A 341 15.03 6.37 27.63
C ASN A 341 13.69 5.59 27.71
N GLY A 342 13.68 4.30 27.35
CA GLY A 342 12.49 3.45 27.31
C GLY A 342 11.69 3.51 26.00
N THR A 343 12.06 4.35 25.04
CA THR A 343 11.40 4.39 23.72
C THR A 343 11.76 3.18 22.88
N VAL A 344 10.79 2.69 22.10
CA VAL A 344 10.99 1.55 21.20
C VAL A 344 10.93 2.03 19.76
N LEU A 345 11.99 1.73 18.99
CA LEU A 345 12.06 2.03 17.56
C LEU A 345 11.89 0.75 16.74
N SER A 346 11.21 0.86 15.62
CA SER A 346 11.11 -0.15 14.56
C SER A 346 11.67 0.40 13.25
N HIS A 347 11.67 -0.42 12.19
CA HIS A 347 12.11 0.03 10.86
C HIS A 347 11.22 1.15 10.28
N ALA A 348 9.95 1.23 10.70
CA ALA A 348 9.02 2.29 10.28
C ALA A 348 9.14 3.59 11.12
N SER A 349 9.89 3.58 12.23
CA SER A 349 9.97 4.75 13.09
C SER A 349 10.62 5.95 12.40
N ASN A 350 9.91 7.07 12.35
CA ASN A 350 10.40 8.33 11.79
C ASN A 350 11.08 9.19 12.86
N HIS A 351 12.24 8.74 13.36
CA HIS A 351 13.04 9.52 14.30
C HIS A 351 14.14 10.29 13.54
N PRO A 352 14.37 11.59 13.83
CA PRO A 352 15.16 12.48 12.98
C PRO A 352 16.65 12.13 12.85
N ARG A 353 17.20 11.37 13.80
CA ARG A 353 18.63 11.01 13.84
C ARG A 353 18.94 9.53 13.93
N ILE A 354 17.99 8.74 14.42
CA ILE A 354 18.20 7.34 14.81
C ILE A 354 17.23 6.54 13.97
N SER A 355 17.71 5.56 13.23
CA SER A 355 16.88 4.76 12.35
C SER A 355 17.25 3.29 12.48
N VAL A 356 16.27 2.41 12.42
CA VAL A 356 16.50 0.96 12.34
C VAL A 356 16.56 0.62 10.86
N LEU A 357 17.62 -0.03 10.40
CA LEU A 357 17.77 -0.49 9.02
C LEU A 357 17.04 -1.83 8.82
N ASN A 358 16.76 -2.20 7.56
CA ASN A 358 16.03 -3.43 7.24
C ASN A 358 16.79 -4.72 7.67
N ASP A 359 18.11 -4.68 7.78
CA ASP A 359 18.91 -5.80 8.32
C ASP A 359 18.79 -5.96 9.85
N GLY A 360 18.25 -4.94 10.53
CA GLY A 360 18.06 -4.87 11.98
C GLY A 360 19.06 -3.95 12.70
N THR A 361 20.07 -3.43 12.00
CA THR A 361 21.09 -2.53 12.57
C THR A 361 20.47 -1.19 12.99
N LEU A 362 20.84 -0.68 14.17
CA LEU A 362 20.50 0.68 14.61
C LEU A 362 21.56 1.66 14.10
N ASN A 363 21.13 2.65 13.32
CA ASN A 363 22.00 3.64 12.70
C ASN A 363 21.73 5.03 13.30
N PHE A 364 22.81 5.73 13.64
CA PHE A 364 22.81 7.11 14.13
C PHE A 364 23.46 8.02 13.08
N SER A 365 22.71 8.99 12.54
CA SER A 365 23.29 9.99 11.64
C SER A 365 24.31 10.90 12.35
N GLN A 366 24.06 11.19 13.62
CA GLN A 366 24.96 11.95 14.49
C GLN A 366 24.68 11.57 15.94
N VAL A 367 25.71 11.19 16.70
CA VAL A 367 25.60 10.88 18.14
C VAL A 367 25.81 12.11 19.02
N PHE A 368 25.04 12.19 20.12
CA PHE A 368 25.16 13.22 21.15
C PHE A 368 25.48 12.61 22.51
N LEU A 369 26.01 13.41 23.45
CA LEU A 369 26.30 12.94 24.81
C LEU A 369 25.10 12.28 25.51
N THR A 370 23.89 12.79 25.24
CA THR A 370 22.61 12.25 25.76
C THR A 370 22.27 10.86 25.24
N ASP A 371 22.88 10.43 24.14
CA ASP A 371 22.65 9.11 23.55
C ASP A 371 23.42 8.01 24.32
N THR A 372 24.22 8.34 25.33
CA THR A 372 24.96 7.36 26.15
C THR A 372 23.99 6.47 26.94
N GLY A 373 24.19 5.15 26.88
CA GLY A 373 23.41 4.20 27.64
C GLY A 373 23.33 2.80 27.02
N ILE A 374 22.44 1.97 27.57
CA ILE A 374 22.20 0.60 27.11
C ILE A 374 21.12 0.59 26.03
N TYR A 375 21.46 0.05 24.87
CA TYR A 375 20.54 -0.20 23.77
C TYR A 375 20.31 -1.69 23.65
N THR A 376 19.05 -2.12 23.56
CA THR A 376 18.69 -3.54 23.46
C THR A 376 17.98 -3.82 22.14
N CYS A 377 18.59 -4.66 21.31
CA CYS A 377 17.95 -5.25 20.14
C CYS A 377 17.04 -6.39 20.60
N MET A 378 15.76 -6.29 20.27
CA MET A 378 14.72 -7.28 20.58
C MET A 378 14.24 -7.91 19.28
N VAL A 379 14.41 -9.22 19.17
CA VAL A 379 14.09 -9.99 17.95
C VAL A 379 13.03 -11.02 18.28
N THR A 380 12.00 -11.11 17.44
CA THR A 380 10.86 -12.00 17.67
C THR A 380 10.49 -12.78 16.42
N ASN A 381 10.12 -14.04 16.61
CA ASN A 381 9.49 -14.89 15.61
C ASN A 381 8.43 -15.77 16.29
N VAL A 382 7.78 -16.65 15.52
CA VAL A 382 6.72 -17.55 16.03
C VAL A 382 7.20 -18.52 17.13
N ALA A 383 8.50 -18.83 17.18
CA ALA A 383 9.07 -19.79 18.12
C ALA A 383 9.52 -19.13 19.44
N GLY A 384 9.69 -17.81 19.48
CA GLY A 384 10.06 -17.10 20.69
C GLY A 384 10.74 -15.76 20.43
N ASN A 385 11.48 -15.31 21.43
CA ASN A 385 12.19 -14.04 21.43
C ASN A 385 13.70 -14.26 21.67
N SER A 386 14.51 -13.30 21.24
CA SER A 386 15.93 -13.24 21.54
C SER A 386 16.36 -11.79 21.61
N ASN A 387 17.08 -11.45 22.66
CA ASN A 387 17.50 -10.08 22.95
C ASN A 387 19.02 -10.02 23.06
N ALA A 388 19.60 -8.93 22.59
CA ALA A 388 21.01 -8.63 22.79
C ALA A 388 21.20 -7.13 23.05
N SER A 389 22.03 -6.80 24.02
CA SER A 389 22.24 -5.42 24.47
C SER A 389 23.69 -5.00 24.27
N ALA A 390 23.90 -3.71 24.03
CA ALA A 390 25.22 -3.09 24.00
C ALA A 390 25.19 -1.71 24.66
N TYR A 391 26.32 -1.32 25.22
CA TYR A 391 26.52 -0.01 25.80
C TYR A 391 27.15 0.95 24.79
N LEU A 392 26.47 2.06 24.50
CA LEU A 392 27.01 3.16 23.71
C LEU A 392 27.57 4.21 24.66
N ASN A 393 28.85 4.54 24.51
CA ASN A 393 29.54 5.56 25.30
C ASN A 393 29.99 6.70 24.40
N VAL A 394 29.40 7.88 24.60
CA VAL A 394 29.72 9.08 23.81
C VAL A 394 30.58 10.03 24.63
N SER A 395 31.74 10.40 24.10
CA SER A 395 32.68 11.32 24.76
C SER A 395 32.99 12.55 23.92
N THR A 396 33.31 13.68 24.55
CA THR A 396 33.83 14.88 23.86
C THR A 396 35.31 14.78 23.52
N ALA A 397 36.01 13.81 24.12
CA ALA A 397 37.40 13.54 23.78
C ALA A 397 37.50 13.03 22.34
N GLU A 398 38.44 13.58 21.56
CA GLU A 398 38.91 12.95 20.34
C GLU A 398 39.49 11.59 20.73
N LEU A 399 38.68 10.53 20.62
CA LEU A 399 39.18 9.17 20.74
C LEU A 399 40.31 9.05 19.71
N ASN A 400 41.53 8.80 20.20
CA ASN A 400 42.74 8.65 19.42
C ASN A 400 42.58 7.44 18.48
N THR A 401 41.89 7.62 17.34
CA THR A 401 41.77 6.64 16.27
C THR A 401 42.96 6.77 15.31
N SER A 402 44.16 6.93 15.85
CA SER A 402 45.41 6.95 15.09
C SER A 402 45.84 5.58 14.56
N ASN A 403 45.05 4.52 14.79
CA ASN A 403 45.31 3.18 14.26
C ASN A 403 44.22 2.57 13.36
N TYR A 404 43.13 3.28 13.06
CA TYR A 404 42.16 2.81 12.07
C TYR A 404 41.59 4.01 11.30
N SER A 405 42.27 4.38 10.23
CA SER A 405 41.74 5.26 9.19
C SER A 405 41.38 4.42 7.97
N PHE A 406 40.10 4.09 7.82
CA PHE A 406 39.58 3.67 6.52
C PHE A 406 39.26 4.93 5.72
N PHE A 407 40.23 5.41 4.95
CA PHE A 407 39.96 6.40 3.91
C PHE A 407 39.51 5.65 2.66
N THR A 408 38.24 5.86 2.26
CA THR A 408 37.82 5.56 0.89
C THR A 408 38.13 6.79 0.06
N THR A 409 39.31 6.85 -0.55
CA THR A 409 39.62 7.90 -1.53
C THR A 409 38.94 7.56 -2.85
N VAL A 410 37.91 8.33 -3.21
CA VAL A 410 37.39 8.36 -4.58
C VAL A 410 38.29 9.28 -5.39
N THR A 411 39.27 8.70 -6.07
CA THR A 411 40.07 9.42 -7.07
C THR A 411 39.27 9.51 -8.36
N VAL A 412 38.79 10.72 -8.69
CA VAL A 412 38.26 11.03 -10.02
C VAL A 412 39.45 11.51 -10.85
N GLU A 413 40.03 10.63 -11.67
CA GLU A 413 40.98 11.04 -12.69
C GLU A 413 40.22 11.55 -13.92
N THR A 414 40.23 12.86 -14.14
CA THR A 414 39.89 13.45 -15.43
C THR A 414 41.14 13.50 -16.30
N THR A 415 41.30 12.55 -17.21
CA THR A 415 42.35 12.59 -18.23
C THR A 415 41.91 13.48 -19.39
N GLU A 416 42.47 14.69 -19.49
CA GLU A 416 42.53 15.42 -20.75
C GLU A 416 43.60 14.79 -21.64
N THR A 417 43.20 14.25 -22.79
CA THR A 417 44.13 13.72 -23.79
C THR A 417 44.55 14.85 -24.73
N SER A 418 45.82 15.26 -24.67
CA SER A 418 46.54 15.80 -25.83
C SER A 418 47.61 14.79 -26.28
N PRO A 419 47.92 14.70 -27.58
CA PRO A 419 48.77 13.65 -28.11
C PRO A 419 50.22 14.13 -28.16
N GLU A 420 51.17 13.34 -27.65
CA GLU A 420 52.41 13.04 -28.38
C GLU A 420 53.34 12.06 -27.64
N ASN A 421 53.84 11.11 -28.44
CA ASN A 421 55.13 10.41 -28.38
C ASN A 421 55.40 9.32 -27.33
N ILE A 422 55.43 8.11 -27.88
CA ILE A 422 55.90 6.82 -27.37
C ILE A 422 57.42 6.83 -27.20
N PHE A 423 57.95 6.37 -26.06
CA PHE A 423 59.11 5.46 -25.95
C PHE A 423 59.33 5.02 -24.47
N PRO A 424 59.56 3.72 -24.17
CA PRO A 424 59.80 3.26 -22.81
C PRO A 424 61.31 3.21 -22.49
N LYS A 425 61.72 3.69 -21.30
CA LYS A 425 63.03 3.39 -20.73
C LYS A 425 62.90 2.68 -19.39
N PHE A 426 63.43 1.47 -19.36
CA PHE A 426 63.66 0.65 -18.17
C PHE A 426 64.81 1.22 -17.34
N THR A 427 64.61 1.34 -16.03
CA THR A 427 65.68 1.47 -15.04
C THR A 427 65.42 0.54 -13.85
N LYS A 428 66.43 -0.27 -13.51
CA LYS A 428 66.44 -1.25 -12.41
C LYS A 428 66.52 -0.54 -11.03
N PRO A 429 65.95 -1.11 -9.96
CA PRO A 429 66.21 -0.64 -8.60
C PRO A 429 67.38 -1.37 -7.91
N VAL A 430 68.17 -0.62 -7.13
CA VAL A 430 69.18 -1.09 -6.15
C VAL A 430 68.52 -1.09 -4.75
N PRO A 431 68.90 -2.00 -3.83
CA PRO A 431 68.08 -2.31 -2.66
C PRO A 431 68.45 -1.47 -1.42
N THR A 432 67.44 -1.14 -0.62
CA THR A 432 67.61 -0.79 0.79
C THR A 432 66.73 -1.67 1.67
N THR A 433 67.30 -1.97 2.82
CA THR A 433 67.05 -3.05 3.77
C THR A 433 65.86 -2.85 4.71
N SER A 434 65.18 -3.98 5.02
CA SER A 434 64.46 -4.38 6.26
C SER A 434 63.44 -3.38 6.87
N THR A 435 62.21 -3.75 7.15
CA THR A 435 61.79 -4.89 7.99
C THR A 435 60.38 -5.35 7.60
N GLY A 436 60.12 -6.65 7.76
CA GLY A 436 58.98 -7.33 7.17
C GLY A 436 57.64 -7.03 7.84
N TYR A 437 56.59 -6.99 7.02
CA TYR A 437 55.24 -7.45 7.32
C TYR A 437 54.57 -7.89 6.00
N GLN A 438 53.86 -9.01 6.02
CA GLN A 438 53.15 -9.59 4.86
C GLN A 438 51.93 -8.74 4.47
N PRO A 439 51.57 -8.63 3.17
CA PRO A 439 50.27 -8.13 2.77
C PRO A 439 49.25 -9.28 2.74
N ALA A 440 48.12 -9.11 3.44
CA ALA A 440 46.91 -9.89 3.21
C ALA A 440 45.92 -9.06 2.38
N TYR A 441 45.41 -9.71 1.34
CA TYR A 441 44.56 -9.31 0.22
C TYR A 441 43.51 -8.21 0.46
N THR A 442 43.51 -7.19 -0.40
CA THR A 442 42.37 -6.30 -0.65
C THR A 442 41.69 -6.70 -1.98
N THR A 443 40.40 -7.05 -1.92
CA THR A 443 39.52 -7.13 -3.09
C THR A 443 39.14 -5.73 -3.55
N THR A 444 39.53 -5.37 -4.76
CA THR A 444 39.11 -4.13 -5.43
C THR A 444 37.87 -4.41 -6.27
N THR A 445 36.74 -3.76 -5.98
CA THR A 445 35.58 -3.76 -6.88
C THR A 445 35.69 -2.55 -7.80
N THR A 446 36.03 -2.79 -9.07
CA THR A 446 36.02 -1.76 -10.12
C THR A 446 34.61 -1.68 -10.73
N VAL A 447 33.96 -0.52 -10.67
CA VAL A 447 32.70 -0.28 -11.43
C VAL A 447 33.08 0.43 -12.72
N LEU A 448 32.87 -0.27 -13.85
CA LEU A 448 33.10 0.24 -15.20
C LEU A 448 31.77 0.77 -15.75
N ILE A 449 31.64 2.09 -15.95
CA ILE A 449 30.51 2.69 -16.65
C ILE A 449 30.89 2.76 -18.14
N GLN A 450 30.38 1.82 -18.95
CA GLN A 450 30.46 1.89 -20.40
C GLN A 450 29.28 2.69 -20.96
N THR A 451 29.57 3.86 -21.54
CA THR A 451 28.66 4.52 -22.47
C THR A 451 28.90 3.97 -23.88
N THR A 452 27.91 3.28 -24.44
CA THR A 452 27.96 2.77 -25.81
C THR A 452 27.77 3.92 -26.81
N LYS A 453 28.82 4.23 -27.58
CA LYS A 453 28.73 5.03 -28.81
C LYS A 453 28.95 4.09 -30.01
N MET A 454 28.05 4.20 -30.99
CA MET A 454 27.99 3.33 -32.19
C MET A 454 29.29 3.31 -33.00
N PRO A 455 29.70 2.17 -33.57
CA PRO A 455 30.74 2.14 -34.59
C PRO A 455 30.14 2.38 -35.99
N ARG A 456 30.76 3.32 -36.73
CA ARG A 456 30.65 3.41 -38.19
C ARG A 456 31.48 2.30 -38.82
N GLN A 457 30.90 1.67 -39.84
CA GLN A 457 31.54 0.70 -40.73
C GLN A 457 32.56 1.40 -41.64
N ASP A 458 33.78 0.88 -41.68
CA ASP A 458 34.64 0.99 -42.86
C ASP A 458 34.61 -0.34 -43.61
N ALA A 459 34.35 -0.25 -44.91
CA ALA A 459 34.22 -1.36 -45.83
C ALA A 459 35.54 -1.60 -46.56
N THR A 460 36.01 -2.84 -46.58
CA THR A 460 36.82 -3.39 -47.68
C THR A 460 36.39 -4.83 -47.97
N LEU A 461 36.33 -5.12 -49.28
CA LEU A 461 35.80 -6.33 -49.90
C LEU A 461 36.66 -7.56 -49.63
N ASP A 462 36.04 -8.74 -49.49
CA ASP A 462 36.18 -9.78 -50.52
C ASP A 462 35.02 -10.79 -50.50
N SER A 463 34.67 -11.29 -51.67
CA SER A 463 33.42 -11.97 -52.01
C SER A 463 33.65 -13.40 -52.49
N ASN A 464 32.57 -14.22 -52.37
CA ASN A 464 32.27 -15.41 -53.17
C ASN A 464 32.53 -16.83 -52.63
N ASP A 465 32.13 -17.15 -51.39
CA ASP A 465 31.85 -18.57 -51.08
C ASP A 465 30.79 -18.87 -50.01
N LYS A 466 29.90 -17.91 -49.70
CA LYS A 466 28.88 -18.05 -48.62
C LYS A 466 27.43 -17.76 -49.03
N MET A 467 27.13 -17.67 -50.33
CA MET A 467 25.79 -17.25 -50.78
C MET A 467 24.77 -18.40 -50.82
N GLN A 468 25.18 -19.67 -50.92
CA GLN A 468 24.23 -20.76 -51.16
C GLN A 468 23.72 -21.47 -49.89
N THR A 469 24.35 -21.27 -48.73
CA THR A 469 23.93 -21.89 -47.45
C THR A 469 23.08 -20.98 -46.56
N SER A 470 22.99 -19.67 -46.84
CA SER A 470 22.27 -18.73 -45.97
C SER A 470 20.77 -18.60 -46.28
N LEU A 471 20.36 -18.83 -47.53
CA LEU A 471 18.96 -18.61 -47.94
C LEU A 471 18.00 -19.64 -47.31
N ASP A 472 18.47 -20.88 -47.09
CA ASP A 472 17.65 -21.96 -46.53
C ASP A 472 17.51 -21.84 -44.99
N GLU A 473 18.51 -21.27 -44.30
CA GLU A 473 18.41 -20.90 -42.89
C GLU A 473 17.50 -19.69 -42.65
N VAL A 474 17.51 -18.72 -43.56
CA VAL A 474 16.63 -17.54 -43.49
C VAL A 474 15.17 -17.93 -43.71
N MET A 475 14.88 -18.90 -44.59
CA MET A 475 13.52 -19.43 -44.77
C MET A 475 13.03 -20.25 -43.56
N LYS A 476 13.91 -20.99 -42.88
CA LYS A 476 13.57 -21.74 -41.65
C LYS A 476 13.29 -20.81 -40.48
N THR A 477 14.14 -19.81 -40.25
CA THR A 477 13.98 -18.84 -39.16
C THR A 477 12.74 -17.97 -39.35
N THR A 478 12.42 -17.57 -40.58
CA THR A 478 11.21 -16.78 -40.88
C THR A 478 9.91 -17.57 -40.61
N LYS A 479 9.86 -18.87 -40.92
CA LYS A 479 8.71 -19.73 -40.58
C LYS A 479 8.51 -19.89 -39.07
N ILE A 480 9.60 -19.99 -38.31
CA ILE A 480 9.54 -20.07 -36.83
C ILE A 480 9.02 -18.76 -36.24
N ILE A 481 9.49 -17.61 -36.75
CA ILE A 481 9.06 -16.28 -36.26
C ILE A 481 7.58 -16.04 -36.56
N ILE A 482 7.11 -16.37 -37.76
CA ILE A 482 5.69 -16.25 -38.11
C ILE A 482 4.84 -17.20 -37.25
N GLY A 483 5.31 -18.44 -37.04
CA GLY A 483 4.64 -19.40 -36.15
C GLY A 483 4.51 -18.89 -34.71
N CYS A 484 5.58 -18.32 -34.14
CA CYS A 484 5.56 -17.69 -32.83
C CYS A 484 4.61 -16.49 -32.78
N PHE A 485 4.58 -15.65 -33.81
CA PHE A 485 3.70 -14.48 -33.84
C PHE A 485 2.21 -14.89 -33.90
N VAL A 486 1.88 -15.93 -34.68
CA VAL A 486 0.53 -16.50 -34.74
C VAL A 486 0.14 -17.16 -33.42
N ALA A 487 1.06 -17.88 -32.75
CA ALA A 487 0.81 -18.49 -31.46
C ALA A 487 0.57 -17.45 -30.35
N VAL A 488 1.39 -16.38 -30.31
CA VAL A 488 1.25 -15.29 -29.34
C VAL A 488 -0.05 -14.52 -29.56
N THR A 489 -0.42 -14.26 -30.81
CA THR A 489 -1.69 -13.56 -31.13
C THR A 489 -2.91 -14.41 -30.80
N LEU A 490 -2.88 -15.73 -31.03
CA LEU A 490 -3.94 -16.65 -30.61
C LEU A 490 -4.06 -16.77 -29.09
N LEU A 491 -2.94 -16.83 -28.36
CA LEU A 491 -2.94 -16.84 -26.90
C LEU A 491 -3.48 -15.51 -26.33
N ALA A 492 -3.10 -14.37 -26.90
CA ALA A 492 -3.63 -13.07 -26.51
C ALA A 492 -5.14 -12.96 -26.76
N ALA A 493 -5.63 -13.47 -27.90
CA ALA A 493 -7.06 -13.51 -28.20
C ALA A 493 -7.83 -14.43 -27.22
N ALA A 494 -7.28 -15.61 -26.91
CA ALA A 494 -7.86 -16.51 -25.92
C ALA A 494 -7.91 -15.88 -24.52
N MET A 495 -6.84 -15.18 -24.11
CA MET A 495 -6.78 -14.46 -22.83
C MET A 495 -7.80 -13.31 -22.77
N LEU A 496 -7.99 -12.57 -23.86
CA LEU A 496 -9.03 -11.53 -23.94
C LEU A 496 -10.44 -12.10 -23.83
N ILE A 497 -10.71 -13.26 -24.44
CA ILE A 497 -12.00 -13.95 -24.32
C ILE A 497 -12.24 -14.43 -22.88
N VAL A 498 -11.20 -14.95 -22.22
CA VAL A 498 -11.25 -15.37 -20.81
C VAL A 498 -11.50 -14.17 -19.90
N PHE A 499 -10.80 -13.05 -20.12
CA PHE A 499 -11.03 -11.79 -19.40
C PHE A 499 -12.45 -11.26 -19.61
N TYR A 500 -12.96 -11.30 -20.85
CA TYR A 500 -14.33 -10.89 -21.14
C TYR A 500 -15.36 -11.77 -20.41
N LYS A 501 -15.15 -13.10 -20.37
CA LYS A 501 -16.02 -14.03 -19.62
C LYS A 501 -15.93 -13.82 -18.11
N LEU A 502 -14.74 -13.54 -17.56
CA LEU A 502 -14.54 -13.22 -16.14
C LEU A 502 -15.23 -11.91 -15.77
N ARG A 503 -15.07 -10.86 -16.58
CA ARG A 503 -15.72 -9.56 -16.36
C ARG A 503 -17.24 -9.65 -16.45
N LYS A 504 -17.78 -10.44 -17.40
CA LYS A 504 -19.23 -10.69 -17.51
C LYS A 504 -19.77 -11.46 -16.30
N ARG A 505 -19.03 -12.44 -15.75
CA ARG A 505 -19.39 -13.12 -14.49
C ARG A 505 -19.35 -12.17 -13.29
N HIS A 506 -18.41 -11.24 -13.27
CA HIS A 506 -18.31 -10.21 -12.22
C HIS A 506 -19.50 -9.22 -12.28
N GLN A 507 -19.92 -8.82 -13.48
CA GLN A 507 -21.12 -7.98 -13.68
C GLN A 507 -22.42 -8.73 -13.31
N GLN A 508 -22.54 -10.03 -13.62
CA GLN A 508 -23.71 -10.83 -13.23
C GLN A 508 -23.80 -11.06 -11.72
N ARG A 509 -22.67 -11.12 -10.99
CA ARG A 509 -22.67 -11.16 -9.52
C ARG A 509 -23.06 -9.82 -8.89
N SER A 510 -22.68 -8.70 -9.52
CA SER A 510 -23.08 -7.36 -9.08
C SER A 510 -24.59 -7.12 -9.20
N THR A 511 -25.26 -7.70 -10.20
CA THR A 511 -26.73 -7.60 -10.33
C THR A 511 -27.52 -8.49 -9.37
N VAL A 512 -26.92 -9.57 -8.83
CA VAL A 512 -27.60 -10.45 -7.85
C VAL A 512 -27.46 -9.92 -6.42
N GLY A 513 -26.40 -9.13 -6.12
CA GLY A 513 -26.25 -8.45 -4.83
C GLY A 513 -27.20 -7.26 -4.61
N ALA A 514 -27.78 -6.71 -5.68
CA ALA A 514 -28.70 -5.56 -5.61
C ALA A 514 -30.19 -5.95 -5.44
N ALA A 515 -30.52 -7.26 -5.39
CA ALA A 515 -31.90 -7.75 -5.31
C ALA A 515 -32.28 -8.42 -3.97
N ARG A 516 -31.53 -8.14 -2.89
CA ARG A 516 -31.93 -8.51 -1.52
C ARG A 516 -31.99 -7.27 -0.62
N THR A 517 -32.94 -6.40 -0.91
CA THR A 517 -33.46 -5.45 0.06
C THR A 517 -34.55 -6.13 0.87
N VAL A 518 -34.37 -6.15 2.19
CA VAL A 518 -35.32 -6.65 3.19
C VAL A 518 -36.58 -5.77 3.15
N GLU A 519 -37.74 -6.34 2.86
CA GLU A 519 -39.04 -5.72 3.16
C GLU A 519 -39.27 -5.82 4.68
N ILE A 520 -39.36 -4.67 5.35
CA ILE A 520 -39.87 -4.56 6.71
C ILE A 520 -41.26 -3.93 6.60
N ILE A 521 -42.28 -4.71 6.95
CA ILE A 521 -43.67 -4.28 7.04
C ILE A 521 -43.82 -3.46 8.33
N GLN A 522 -44.22 -2.19 8.21
CA GLN A 522 -44.72 -1.40 9.35
C GLN A 522 -46.13 -1.86 9.69
N VAL A 523 -46.40 -2.10 10.98
CA VAL A 523 -47.75 -2.23 11.52
C VAL A 523 -47.99 -1.00 12.38
N ASP A 524 -48.97 -0.19 11.97
CA ASP A 524 -49.43 1.01 12.65
C ASP A 524 -50.12 0.65 13.98
N GLU A 525 -49.91 1.50 14.98
CA GLU A 525 -50.53 1.46 16.30
C GLU A 525 -51.59 2.56 16.37
N ASP A 526 -52.87 2.18 16.22
CA ASP A 526 -54.02 3.04 16.48
C ASP A 526 -54.66 2.67 17.82
N ILE A 527 -54.57 3.58 18.79
CA ILE A 527 -55.34 3.59 20.04
C ILE A 527 -56.62 4.41 19.79
N PRO A 528 -57.77 3.99 20.37
CA PRO A 528 -58.65 4.99 20.95
C PRO A 528 -59.04 4.69 22.40
N ALA A 529 -59.26 5.79 23.11
CA ALA A 529 -59.51 5.92 24.53
C ALA A 529 -60.97 5.70 24.94
N SER A 530 -61.15 5.34 26.22
CA SER A 530 -62.00 6.01 27.23
C SER A 530 -63.01 5.14 28.01
N ALA A 531 -62.97 5.39 29.33
CA ALA A 531 -64.08 5.53 30.28
C ALA A 531 -64.85 4.30 30.83
N ALA A 532 -64.51 3.98 32.08
CA ALA A 532 -65.31 4.15 33.31
C ALA A 532 -66.58 3.31 33.61
N ALA A 533 -66.63 2.90 34.90
CA ALA A 533 -67.77 2.52 35.77
C ALA A 533 -68.43 1.14 35.50
N ALA A 534 -68.42 0.14 36.40
CA ALA A 534 -68.77 0.00 37.84
C ALA A 534 -70.15 -0.63 38.08
N ALA A 535 -70.21 -1.54 39.07
CA ALA A 535 -71.36 -2.14 39.77
C ALA A 535 -72.04 -3.36 39.07
N THR A 536 -72.48 -4.45 39.71
CA THR A 536 -72.67 -4.84 41.13
C THR A 536 -73.12 -6.33 41.24
N THR A 537 -73.17 -6.84 42.48
CA THR A 537 -73.93 -8.00 43.07
C THR A 537 -73.10 -9.28 43.36
N ALA A 538 -72.74 -9.53 44.65
CA ALA A 538 -73.49 -10.25 45.72
C ALA A 538 -73.40 -11.79 45.53
N THR A 539 -73.11 -12.70 46.48
CA THR A 539 -73.29 -12.75 47.94
C THR A 539 -72.68 -14.06 48.52
N THR A 540 -72.24 -13.99 49.79
CA THR A 540 -72.39 -14.98 50.90
C THR A 540 -71.34 -16.07 51.24
N THR A 541 -70.99 -16.07 52.54
CA THR A 541 -70.11 -16.92 53.37
C THR A 541 -70.86 -18.11 54.02
N PRO A 542 -70.22 -19.07 54.75
CA PRO A 542 -69.71 -18.90 56.15
C PRO A 542 -68.28 -19.47 56.37
N SER A 543 -67.35 -18.78 57.05
CA SER A 543 -66.93 -18.89 58.48
C SER A 543 -66.45 -20.32 58.91
N THR A 544 -65.29 -20.62 59.52
CA THR A 544 -64.40 -19.91 60.48
C THR A 544 -63.04 -20.63 60.65
N ALA A 545 -61.99 -19.84 60.96
CA ALA A 545 -60.81 -20.10 61.84
C ALA A 545 -59.81 -21.23 61.46
N SER A 546 -58.50 -21.18 61.68
CA SER A 546 -57.51 -20.19 62.14
C SER A 546 -56.15 -20.93 62.16
N GLY A 547 -55.08 -20.34 61.64
CA GLY A 547 -53.72 -20.91 61.77
C GLY A 547 -52.70 -20.11 60.99
N MET A 548 -51.94 -19.26 61.68
CA MET A 548 -50.89 -18.41 61.13
C MET A 548 -49.54 -19.14 60.98
N SER A 549 -48.79 -18.65 59.99
CA SER A 549 -47.32 -18.58 59.86
C SER A 549 -46.49 -19.84 59.61
N GLY A 550 -45.58 -19.73 58.61
CA GLY A 550 -44.26 -20.37 58.65
C GLY A 550 -43.96 -21.34 57.51
N GLU A 551 -43.28 -20.79 56.50
CA GLU A 551 -42.46 -21.41 55.44
C GLU A 551 -42.21 -22.93 55.48
N GLY A 552 -42.65 -23.61 54.42
CA GLY A 552 -42.23 -24.95 54.05
C GLY A 552 -42.19 -25.08 52.53
N GLY A 553 -41.02 -25.40 51.98
CA GLY A 553 -40.80 -25.64 50.55
C GLY A 553 -39.49 -26.40 50.35
N VAL A 554 -39.50 -27.67 50.72
CA VAL A 554 -38.36 -28.60 50.70
C VAL A 554 -38.53 -29.60 49.55
N VAL A 555 -37.50 -29.67 48.72
CA VAL A 555 -36.98 -30.83 47.94
C VAL A 555 -37.72 -31.31 46.68
N LEU A 556 -36.97 -31.23 45.57
CA LEU A 556 -36.97 -32.20 44.47
C LEU A 556 -35.53 -32.70 44.24
N PRO A 557 -35.29 -34.00 43.97
CA PRO A 557 -33.96 -34.60 44.00
C PRO A 557 -33.24 -34.59 42.64
N ALA A 558 -31.90 -34.65 42.74
CA ALA A 558 -30.90 -34.61 41.69
C ALA A 558 -30.66 -35.94 40.98
N ILE A 559 -30.27 -35.91 39.69
CA ILE A 559 -29.33 -36.88 39.08
C ILE A 559 -28.44 -36.17 38.02
N HIS A 560 -27.14 -36.11 38.38
CA HIS A 560 -25.88 -36.17 37.63
C HIS A 560 -25.60 -35.32 36.37
N ASP A 561 -24.72 -34.33 36.57
CA ASP A 561 -23.67 -33.94 35.62
C ASP A 561 -22.34 -34.60 36.01
N HIS A 562 -21.70 -35.28 35.05
CA HIS A 562 -20.34 -35.82 35.18
C HIS A 562 -19.33 -34.91 34.47
N TYR A 563 -18.43 -34.36 35.27
CA TYR A 563 -17.15 -33.75 34.88
C TYR A 563 -16.11 -34.83 34.50
N ASN A 564 -15.24 -34.50 33.53
CA ASN A 564 -13.78 -34.77 33.51
C ASN A 564 -13.18 -34.09 32.25
N ALA A 565 -12.51 -32.93 32.33
CA ALA A 565 -11.14 -32.67 32.77
C ALA A 565 -10.05 -33.05 31.74
N TYR A 566 -9.39 -32.06 31.11
CA TYR A 566 -7.97 -32.10 30.76
C TYR A 566 -7.33 -30.69 30.83
N LYS A 567 -6.18 -30.63 31.50
CA LYS A 567 -5.40 -29.47 31.99
C LYS A 567 -4.68 -28.68 30.88
N PRO A 568 -4.41 -27.36 31.09
CA PRO A 568 -3.26 -26.69 30.49
C PRO A 568 -2.02 -26.87 31.38
N SER A 569 -0.93 -27.42 30.84
CA SER A 569 0.35 -27.56 31.51
C SER A 569 1.42 -26.72 30.81
N HIS A 570 1.71 -25.54 31.37
CA HIS A 570 3.05 -25.07 31.79
C HIS A 570 3.05 -23.56 31.97
N GLY A 571 2.74 -23.12 33.19
CA GLY A 571 3.22 -21.85 33.72
C GLY A 571 4.65 -22.03 34.24
N ALA A 572 5.53 -21.09 33.93
CA ALA A 572 6.83 -20.98 34.57
C ALA A 572 6.70 -20.16 35.85
N HIS A 573 7.21 -20.72 36.94
CA HIS A 573 7.27 -20.17 38.29
C HIS A 573 8.07 -18.87 38.36
N TRP A 574 7.48 -17.83 38.96
CA TRP A 574 8.21 -16.72 39.55
C TRP A 574 8.32 -16.99 41.06
N THR A 575 9.53 -17.10 41.57
CA THR A 575 9.81 -17.05 43.01
C THR A 575 9.98 -15.59 43.42
N GLU A 576 9.09 -15.12 44.30
CA GLU A 576 9.25 -13.89 45.06
C GLU A 576 10.48 -13.98 45.97
N ASN A 577 11.25 -12.90 46.04
CA ASN A 577 12.01 -12.55 47.23
C ASN A 577 11.91 -11.04 47.45
N CYS A 578 11.47 -10.69 48.65
CA CYS A 578 11.13 -9.36 49.13
C CYS A 578 12.34 -8.44 49.24
N LEU A 579 12.12 -7.13 49.04
CA LEU A 579 12.46 -6.05 49.99
C LEU A 579 11.75 -4.78 49.51
N GLY A 580 10.89 -4.24 50.38
CA GLY A 580 9.91 -3.22 50.04
C GLY A 580 10.46 -1.79 49.92
N ASN A 581 9.61 -0.92 49.38
CA ASN A 581 9.25 0.31 50.08
C ASN A 581 7.89 0.81 49.60
N SER A 582 7.02 0.97 50.59
CA SER A 582 5.72 1.66 50.52
C SER A 582 5.91 3.12 50.14
N MET A 583 5.03 3.65 49.28
CA MET A 583 4.28 4.89 49.56
C MET A 583 3.21 5.12 48.48
N HIS A 584 1.94 4.91 48.86
CA HIS A 584 0.80 5.64 48.30
C HIS A 584 0.53 6.87 49.18
N PRO A 585 -0.08 7.93 48.62
CA PRO A 585 -1.54 8.07 48.81
C PRO A 585 -2.32 8.47 47.54
N THR A 586 -3.45 7.77 47.35
CA THR A 586 -4.81 8.22 46.97
C THR A 586 -4.96 9.56 46.22
N VAL A 587 -5.76 9.66 45.14
CA VAL A 587 -7.24 9.75 45.20
C VAL A 587 -7.92 9.28 43.88
N THR A 588 -9.10 8.70 44.10
CA THR A 588 -10.17 8.14 43.26
C THR A 588 -10.56 8.83 41.95
N THR A 589 -10.96 8.03 40.94
CA THR A 589 -12.33 8.05 40.38
C THR A 589 -12.57 6.82 39.49
N ILE A 590 -13.73 6.19 39.71
CA ILE A 590 -14.26 5.00 39.06
C ILE A 590 -14.87 5.42 37.72
N ALA A 591 -14.60 4.67 36.64
CA ALA A 591 -15.31 4.80 35.37
C ALA A 591 -16.14 3.52 35.14
N GLU A 592 -17.45 3.66 35.17
CA GLU A 592 -18.43 2.66 34.70
C GLU A 592 -18.52 2.64 33.16
N PRO A 593 -18.95 1.51 32.56
CA PRO A 593 -18.90 1.29 31.12
C PRO A 593 -20.08 1.96 30.38
N TYR A 594 -19.77 2.58 29.23
CA TYR A 594 -20.75 3.20 28.34
C TYR A 594 -21.65 2.16 27.66
N ILE A 595 -22.96 2.29 27.90
CA ILE A 595 -24.05 1.70 27.11
C ILE A 595 -24.38 2.70 25.98
N ILE A 596 -24.31 2.24 24.73
CA ILE A 596 -24.69 3.03 23.55
C ILE A 596 -26.21 2.97 23.39
N GLN A 597 -26.90 4.05 23.73
CA GLN A 597 -28.30 4.30 23.34
C GLN A 597 -28.32 5.16 22.06
N THR A 598 -28.99 4.64 21.03
CA THR A 598 -29.24 5.33 19.76
C THR A 598 -30.56 6.11 19.85
N HIS A 599 -30.54 7.42 19.59
CA HIS A 599 -31.75 8.22 19.33
C HIS A 599 -31.82 8.65 17.85
N PRO A 600 -33.02 8.66 17.23
CA PRO A 600 -33.22 9.05 15.83
C PRO A 600 -33.29 10.58 15.66
N LYS A 601 -32.95 11.02 14.45
CA LYS A 601 -32.89 12.40 13.96
C LYS A 601 -34.24 13.13 14.03
N GLU A 602 -34.22 14.37 14.52
CA GLU A 602 -35.21 15.40 14.17
C GLU A 602 -34.56 16.66 13.58
N LYS A 603 -35.36 17.31 12.72
CA LYS A 603 -35.06 18.45 11.85
C LYS A 603 -34.95 19.77 12.64
N VAL A 604 -33.96 20.61 12.33
CA VAL A 604 -34.01 22.10 12.43
C VAL A 604 -33.02 22.63 11.38
N GLN A 605 -33.48 23.15 10.23
CA GLN A 605 -33.87 24.52 9.89
C GLN A 605 -32.69 25.49 9.67
N GLU A 606 -32.74 26.12 8.49
CA GLU A 606 -31.85 27.14 7.97
C GLU A 606 -31.63 28.31 8.94
N THR A 607 -30.40 28.80 9.03
CA THR A 607 -30.13 30.23 9.23
C THR A 607 -28.86 30.63 8.48
N GLN A 608 -29.01 31.71 7.71
CA GLN A 608 -27.98 32.49 7.05
C GLN A 608 -26.93 32.99 8.06
N ILE A 609 -25.65 32.94 7.68
CA ILE A 609 -24.73 34.06 7.39
C ILE A 609 -23.51 33.48 6.69
#